data_AF-A0A8S1IM33-F1
#
_entry.id   AF-A0A8S1IM33-F1
#
_cell.length_a   1.000
_cell.length_b   1.000
_cell.length_c   1.000
_cell.angle_alpha   90.00
_cell.angle_beta   90.00
_cell.angle_gamma   90.00
#
_symmetry.space_group_name_H-M   'P 1'
#
loop_
_entity.id
_entity.type
_entity.pdbx_description
1 polymer ?
#
loop_
_entity_poly.entity_id
_entity_poly.type
_entity_poly.pdbx_seq_one_letter_code
_entity_poly.pdbx_strand_id
1 'polypeptide(L)'
;MEWGPGVWHVVVPKKVAKSLPKGRLLIEKEWRALGIQQSRGWMHYAIHRPEPHIMLFKRPKDFQKMDPAAQQKFLAEADMLVKKKNAEMA
;
A
#
# COMPACT_ATOMS: atom_id res chain seq x y z
N MET A 1 7.23 4.01 -22.10
CA MET A 1 6.12 4.11 -21.13
C MET A 1 6.74 4.03 -19.75
N GLU A 2 7.36 5.13 -19.33
CA GLU A 2 8.14 5.21 -18.10
C GLU A 2 7.19 5.47 -16.94
N TRP A 3 6.89 4.44 -16.16
CA TRP A 3 6.21 4.61 -14.88
C TRP A 3 7.13 5.42 -13.97
N GLY A 4 6.70 6.65 -13.66
CA GLY A 4 7.48 7.57 -12.83
C GLY A 4 7.85 6.96 -11.47
N PRO A 5 8.98 7.39 -10.87
CA PRO A 5 9.49 6.81 -9.63
C PRO A 5 8.50 7.01 -8.48
N GLY A 6 7.94 5.91 -7.95
CA GLY A 6 7.21 5.93 -6.69
C GLY A 6 5.75 5.47 -6.72
N VAL A 7 5.22 4.98 -7.85
CA VAL A 7 3.89 4.35 -7.92
C VAL A 7 4.00 2.96 -8.55
N TRP A 8 3.32 1.97 -7.97
CA TRP A 8 3.32 0.58 -8.44
C TRP A 8 1.93 -0.02 -8.30
N HIS A 9 1.56 -0.95 -9.18
CA HIS A 9 0.32 -1.70 -9.03
C HIS A 9 0.61 -3.20 -8.89
N VAL A 10 -0.20 -3.89 -8.10
CA VAL A 10 -0.17 -5.35 -7.99
C VAL A 10 -1.52 -5.88 -8.42
N VAL A 11 -1.48 -6.79 -9.40
CA VAL A 11 -2.65 -7.58 -9.78
C VAL A 11 -2.71 -8.78 -8.84
N VAL A 12 -3.69 -8.77 -7.95
CA VAL A 12 -3.94 -9.81 -6.96
C VAL A 12 -4.75 -10.94 -7.61
N PRO A 13 -4.36 -12.22 -7.43
CA PRO A 13 -5.15 -13.35 -7.95
C PRO A 13 -6.59 -13.30 -7.45
N LYS A 14 -7.56 -13.64 -8.33
CA LYS A 14 -9.00 -13.58 -8.01
C LYS A 14 -9.39 -14.28 -6.71
N LYS A 15 -8.69 -15.36 -6.33
CA LYS A 15 -8.92 -16.08 -5.06
C LYS A 15 -8.61 -15.21 -3.84
N VAL A 16 -7.48 -14.49 -3.86
CA VAL A 16 -7.05 -13.59 -2.79
C VAL A 16 -7.85 -12.29 -2.81
N ALA A 17 -8.22 -11.80 -4.00
CA ALA A 17 -9.04 -10.60 -4.15
C ALA A 17 -10.41 -10.71 -3.47
N LYS A 18 -10.98 -11.92 -3.37
CA LYS A 18 -12.23 -12.16 -2.62
C LYS A 18 -12.08 -11.96 -1.11
N SER A 19 -10.87 -12.12 -0.58
CA SER A 19 -10.55 -11.92 0.83
C SER A 19 -10.18 -10.47 1.15
N LEU A 20 -10.08 -9.60 0.15
CA LEU A 20 -9.82 -8.17 0.38
C LEU A 20 -11.02 -7.51 1.06
N PRO A 21 -10.80 -6.69 2.11
CA PRO A 21 -11.87 -5.90 2.68
C PRO A 21 -12.37 -4.88 1.65
N LYS A 22 -13.68 -4.79 1.48
CA LYS A 22 -14.30 -3.85 0.54
C LYS A 22 -14.19 -2.42 1.06
N GLY A 23 -13.80 -1.50 0.18
CA GLY A 23 -13.78 -0.06 0.50
C GLY A 23 -12.71 0.35 1.53
N ARG A 24 -11.76 -0.54 1.87
CA ARG A 24 -10.75 -0.29 2.90
C ARG A 24 -9.33 -0.39 2.35
N LEU A 25 -8.48 0.57 2.72
CA LEU A 25 -7.05 0.52 2.50
C LEU A 25 -6.38 -0.42 3.51
N LEU A 26 -5.23 -0.96 3.15
CA LEU A 26 -4.51 -1.97 3.96
C LEU A 26 -3.18 -1.41 4.43
N ILE A 27 -2.88 -1.57 5.72
CA ILE A 27 -1.54 -1.24 6.25
C ILE A 27 -0.51 -2.29 5.85
N GLU A 28 0.79 -2.01 6.04
CA GLU A 28 1.87 -2.91 5.60
C GLU A 28 1.70 -4.34 6.09
N LYS A 29 1.39 -4.50 7.38
CA LYS A 29 1.16 -5.81 7.98
C LYS A 29 -0.01 -6.58 7.34
N GLU A 30 -1.07 -5.89 6.94
CA GLU A 30 -2.28 -6.51 6.42
C GLU A 30 -2.10 -7.04 4.99
N TRP A 31 -1.53 -6.23 4.10
CA TRP A 31 -1.32 -6.70 2.72
C TRP A 31 -0.21 -7.76 2.64
N ARG A 32 0.79 -7.72 3.55
CA ARG A 32 1.78 -8.81 3.68
C ARG A 32 1.13 -10.11 4.14
N ALA A 33 0.15 -10.06 5.03
CA ALA A 33 -0.60 -11.25 5.47
C ALA A 33 -1.42 -11.91 4.35
N LEU A 34 -1.77 -11.15 3.30
CA LEU A 34 -2.41 -11.68 2.08
C LEU A 34 -1.42 -12.34 1.11
N GLY A 35 -0.14 -12.40 1.47
CA GLY A 35 0.93 -12.99 0.65
C GLY A 35 1.51 -12.03 -0.39
N ILE A 36 1.18 -10.74 -0.34
CA ILE A 36 1.79 -9.75 -1.24
C ILE A 36 3.23 -9.48 -0.77
N GLN A 37 4.19 -9.70 -1.66
CA GLN A 37 5.61 -9.52 -1.39
C GLN A 37 6.16 -8.33 -2.17
N GLN A 38 6.69 -7.35 -1.44
CA GLN A 38 7.41 -6.19 -1.97
C GLN A 38 8.52 -5.78 -1.00
N SER A 39 9.49 -5.00 -1.50
CA SER A 39 10.47 -4.30 -0.67
C SER A 39 9.79 -3.42 0.40
N ARG A 40 10.54 -2.93 1.40
CA ARG A 40 9.98 -1.97 2.38
C ARG A 40 9.61 -0.62 1.74
N GLY A 41 8.71 0.11 2.41
CA GLY A 41 8.37 1.50 2.08
C GLY A 41 7.17 1.66 1.14
N TRP A 42 6.48 0.59 0.78
CA TRP A 42 5.29 0.67 -0.06
C TRP A 42 4.01 0.83 0.77
N MET A 43 3.21 1.84 0.44
CA MET A 43 1.92 2.12 1.06
C MET A 43 0.79 1.87 0.06
N HIS A 44 -0.21 1.07 0.43
CA HIS A 44 -1.47 0.96 -0.32
C HIS A 44 -2.27 2.26 -0.14
N TYR A 45 -2.30 3.12 -1.16
CA TYR A 45 -2.74 4.51 -1.00
C TYR A 45 -4.11 4.83 -1.59
N ALA A 46 -4.61 3.97 -2.48
CA ALA A 46 -5.87 4.13 -3.20
C ALA A 46 -6.46 2.76 -3.59
N ILE A 47 -7.79 2.69 -3.59
CA ILE A 47 -8.54 1.51 -4.04
C ILE A 47 -8.98 1.77 -5.48
N HIS A 48 -8.61 0.87 -6.39
CA HIS A 48 -9.10 0.92 -7.76
C HIS A 48 -10.51 0.32 -7.83
N ARG A 49 -11.54 1.19 -7.83
CA ARG A 49 -12.95 0.75 -7.78
C ARG A 49 -13.39 -0.12 -8.96
N PRO A 50 -12.99 0.16 -10.22
CA PRO A 50 -13.41 -0.65 -11.37
C PRO A 50 -12.88 -2.10 -11.27
N GLU A 51 -11.64 -2.26 -10.82
CA GLU A 51 -10.99 -3.57 -10.73
C GLU A 51 -10.35 -3.74 -9.34
N PRO A 52 -11.10 -4.21 -8.33
CA PRO A 52 -10.64 -4.26 -6.93
C PRO A 52 -9.51 -5.26 -6.68
N HIS A 53 -9.23 -6.12 -7.66
CA HIS A 53 -8.10 -7.03 -7.64
C HIS A 53 -6.79 -6.33 -8.04
N ILE A 54 -6.83 -5.05 -8.44
CA ILE A 54 -5.65 -4.21 -8.66
C ILE A 54 -5.43 -3.36 -7.40
N MET A 55 -4.30 -3.58 -6.74
CA MET A 55 -3.88 -2.80 -5.58
C MET A 55 -2.86 -1.74 -5.98
N LEU A 56 -3.07 -0.50 -5.53
CA LEU A 56 -2.23 0.65 -5.88
C LEU A 56 -1.30 1.04 -4.73
N PHE A 57 0.00 0.99 -4.97
CA PHE A 57 1.03 1.30 -4.00
C PHE A 57 1.80 2.56 -4.36
N LYS A 58 2.23 3.30 -3.35
CA LYS A 58 3.18 4.42 -3.50
C LYS A 58 4.37 4.27 -2.55
N ARG A 59 5.53 4.76 -2.96
CA ARG A 59 6.77 4.79 -2.16
C ARG A 59 7.57 6.06 -2.46
N PRO A 60 8.16 6.72 -1.45
CA PRO A 60 9.09 7.83 -1.68
C PRO A 60 10.28 7.41 -2.55
N LYS A 61 10.67 8.26 -3.50
CA LYS A 61 11.81 7.99 -4.41
C LYS A 61 13.10 7.72 -3.65
N ASP A 62 13.36 8.49 -2.60
CA ASP A 62 14.59 8.40 -1.80
C ASP A 62 14.46 7.47 -0.60
N PHE A 63 13.42 6.62 -0.52
CA PHE A 63 13.20 5.72 0.61
C PHE A 63 14.44 4.88 0.96
N GLN A 64 15.16 4.39 -0.05
CA GLN A 64 16.37 3.59 0.16
C GLN A 64 17.56 4.40 0.70
N LYS A 65 17.58 5.72 0.47
CA LYS A 65 18.66 6.63 0.92
C LYS A 65 18.37 7.25 2.29
N MET A 66 17.15 7.13 2.79
CA MET A 66 16.76 7.61 4.12
C MET A 66 17.50 6.85 5.21
N ASP A 67 17.85 7.55 6.29
CA ASP A 67 18.36 6.89 7.50
C ASP A 67 17.29 5.94 8.11
N PRO A 68 17.68 4.91 8.87
CA PRO A 68 16.75 3.98 9.49
C PRO A 68 15.66 4.63 10.34
N ALA A 69 15.96 5.72 11.07
CA ALA A 69 14.98 6.44 11.88
C ALA A 69 13.93 7.13 11.00
N ALA A 70 14.36 7.80 9.92
CA ALA A 70 13.47 8.39 8.93
C ALA A 70 12.60 7.33 8.22
N GLN A 71 13.17 6.17 7.88
CA GLN A 71 12.40 5.04 7.32
C GLN A 71 11.33 4.57 8.30
N GLN A 72 11.69 4.37 9.58
CA GLN A 72 10.75 3.92 10.61
C GLN A 72 9.64 4.94 10.84
N LYS A 73 9.97 6.23 10.85
CA LYS A 73 9.00 7.33 10.96
C LYS A 73 8.04 7.35 9.77
N PHE A 74 8.56 7.21 8.55
CA PHE A 74 7.74 7.15 7.34
C PHE A 74 6.76 5.97 7.40
N LEU A 75 7.22 4.77 7.77
CA LEU A 75 6.36 3.59 7.87
C LEU A 75 5.25 3.77 8.92
N ALA A 76 5.57 4.37 10.07
CA ALA A 76 4.59 4.65 11.11
C ALA A 76 3.55 5.68 10.66
N GLU A 77 3.99 6.77 10.03
CA GLU A 77 3.10 7.79 9.44
C GLU A 77 2.24 7.19 8.33
N ALA A 78 2.81 6.29 7.53
CA ALA A 78 2.12 5.64 6.45
C ALA A 78 0.94 4.78 6.94
N ASP A 79 1.20 3.96 7.96
CA ASP A 79 0.16 3.17 8.61
C ASP A 79 -0.89 4.06 9.29
N MET A 80 -0.46 5.17 9.91
CA MET A 80 -1.38 6.14 10.51
C MET A 80 -2.29 6.80 9.46
N LEU A 81 -1.75 7.16 8.30
CA LEU A 81 -2.51 7.77 7.21
C LEU A 81 -3.53 6.80 6.61
N VAL A 82 -3.16 5.52 6.45
CA VAL A 82 -4.10 4.47 6.03
C VAL A 82 -5.24 4.31 7.03
N LYS A 83 -4.92 4.25 8.33
CA LYS A 83 -5.94 4.17 9.40
C LYS A 83 -6.86 5.37 9.42
N LYS A 84 -6.29 6.59 9.31
CA LYS A 84 -7.07 7.84 9.25
C LYS A 84 -8.03 7.84 8.06
N LYS A 85 -7.53 7.54 6.85
CA LYS A 85 -8.38 7.45 5.66
C LYS A 85 -9.49 6.43 5.81
N ASN A 86 -9.20 5.27 6.39
CA ASN A 86 -10.23 4.25 6.64
C ASN A 86 -11.30 4.75 7.62
N ALA A 87 -10.93 5.54 8.64
CA ALA A 87 -11.88 6.15 9.57
C ALA A 87 -12.74 7.25 8.92
N GLU A 88 -12.20 8.00 7.96
CA GLU A 88 -12.92 9.02 7.20
C GLU A 88 -13.86 8.43 6.12
N MET A 89 -13.65 7.17 5.72
CA MET A 89 -14.47 6.45 4.74
C MET A 89 -15.60 5.62 5.38
N ALA A 90 -15.60 5.48 6.71
CA ALA A 90 -16.62 4.76 7.48
C ALA A 90 -17.79 5.69 7.84
#